data_AF-A0A7S1DRW0-F1
#
_entry.id   AF-A0A7S1DRW0-F1
#
_cell.length_a   1.000
_cell.length_b   1.000
_cell.length_c   1.000
_cell.angle_alpha   90.00
_cell.angle_beta   90.00
_cell.angle_gamma   90.00
#
_symmetry.space_group_name_H-M   'P 1'
#
loop_
_entity.id
_entity.type
_entity.pdbx_description
1 polymer ?
#
loop_
_entity_poly.entity_id
_entity_poly.type
_entity_poly.pdbx_seq_one_letter_code
_entity_poly.pdbx_strand_id
1 'polypeptide(L)'
;KPSPTFPNPLFLMENPVLQLVQSLAPAVSYKESNVETNRKVWNNYAKDWRPDQDWVIKMASNLGEEWTTQGLEHVGDEWSDRASLNQVLDDWILPHLTVNGGEGCVAAGGGV
;
A
#
# COMPACT_ATOMS: atom_id res chain seq x y z
N LYS A 1 -51.91 -29.64 -24.97
CA LYS A 1 -50.58 -30.20 -24.65
C LYS A 1 -49.54 -29.32 -25.34
N PRO A 2 -48.90 -28.35 -24.67
CA PRO A 2 -47.87 -27.53 -25.32
C PRO A 2 -46.51 -28.23 -25.25
N SER A 3 -45.71 -28.02 -26.30
CA SER A 3 -44.39 -28.60 -26.56
C SER A 3 -43.33 -28.13 -25.54
N PRO A 4 -42.32 -28.94 -25.19
CA PRO A 4 -41.22 -28.50 -24.33
C PRO A 4 -40.27 -27.58 -25.12
N THR A 5 -40.18 -26.32 -24.71
CA THR A 5 -39.09 -25.42 -25.09
C THR A 5 -37.81 -25.87 -24.37
N PHE A 6 -36.85 -26.39 -25.11
CA PHE A 6 -35.50 -26.61 -24.61
C PHE A 6 -34.84 -25.25 -24.33
N PRO A 7 -34.18 -25.05 -23.17
CA PRO A 7 -33.39 -23.85 -22.95
C PRO A 7 -32.16 -23.88 -23.86
N ASN A 8 -31.93 -22.77 -24.54
CA ASN A 8 -30.80 -22.53 -25.43
C ASN A 8 -29.48 -22.67 -24.64
N PRO A 9 -28.52 -23.51 -25.05
CA PRO A 9 -27.28 -23.76 -24.29
C PRO A 9 -26.27 -22.60 -24.30
N LEU A 10 -26.64 -21.43 -24.83
CA LEU A 10 -25.76 -20.26 -24.96
C LEU A 10 -25.75 -19.33 -23.73
N PHE A 11 -26.40 -19.70 -22.63
CA PHE A 11 -26.53 -18.82 -21.45
C PHE A 11 -25.43 -18.98 -20.38
N LEU A 12 -24.39 -19.77 -20.63
CA LEU A 12 -23.29 -20.02 -19.67
C LEU A 12 -21.89 -19.74 -20.23
N MET A 13 -21.76 -18.82 -21.17
CA MET A 13 -20.47 -18.14 -21.35
C MET A 13 -20.50 -16.88 -20.50
N GLU A 14 -20.03 -17.00 -19.26
CA GLU A 14 -19.67 -15.83 -18.47
C GLU A 14 -18.77 -14.96 -19.33
N ASN A 15 -19.25 -13.76 -19.63
CA ASN A 15 -18.55 -12.85 -20.52
C ASN A 15 -17.14 -12.60 -19.94
N PRO A 16 -16.05 -12.91 -20.65
CA PRO A 16 -14.68 -12.74 -20.13
C PRO A 16 -14.39 -11.28 -19.77
N VAL A 17 -15.11 -10.33 -20.37
CA VAL A 17 -15.07 -8.92 -20.00
C VAL A 17 -15.66 -8.69 -18.60
N LEU A 18 -16.73 -9.40 -18.21
CA LEU A 18 -17.30 -9.32 -16.86
C LEU A 18 -16.36 -9.89 -15.81
N GLN A 19 -15.68 -11.01 -16.10
CA GLN A 19 -14.68 -11.58 -15.19
C GLN A 19 -13.47 -10.64 -15.03
N LEU A 20 -13.00 -10.04 -16.12
CA LEU A 20 -11.94 -9.05 -16.08
C LEU A 20 -12.35 -7.82 -15.26
N VAL A 21 -13.56 -7.28 -15.49
CA VAL A 21 -14.11 -6.15 -14.72
C VAL A 21 -14.26 -6.50 -13.25
N GLN A 22 -14.71 -7.71 -12.91
CA GLN A 22 -14.81 -8.18 -11.52
C GLN A 22 -13.43 -8.36 -10.85
N SER A 23 -12.43 -8.84 -11.58
CA SER A 23 -11.07 -8.98 -11.08
C SER A 23 -10.36 -7.64 -10.88
N LEU A 24 -10.73 -6.63 -11.68
CA LEU A 24 -10.21 -5.27 -11.58
C LEU A 24 -11.04 -4.38 -10.65
N ALA A 25 -12.26 -4.78 -10.30
CA ALA A 25 -13.17 -4.01 -9.43
C ALA A 25 -12.57 -3.62 -8.07
N PRO A 26 -11.76 -4.46 -7.38
CA PRO A 26 -11.09 -4.05 -6.14
C PRO A 26 -10.01 -2.98 -6.36
N ALA A 27 -9.48 -2.87 -7.57
CA ALA A 27 -8.45 -1.92 -7.97
C ALA A 27 -9.02 -0.63 -8.60
N VAL A 28 -10.33 -0.58 -8.88
CA VAL A 28 -11.01 0.58 -9.47
C VAL A 28 -11.62 1.43 -8.36
N SER A 29 -11.03 2.60 -8.08
CA SER A 29 -11.63 3.60 -7.18
C SER A 29 -12.59 4.50 -7.97
N TYR A 30 -13.89 4.36 -7.74
CA TYR A 30 -14.89 5.36 -8.17
C TYR A 30 -15.27 6.25 -6.97
N LYS A 31 -14.95 7.55 -7.07
CA LYS A 31 -15.33 8.64 -6.13
C LYS A 31 -15.26 8.29 -4.64
N GLU A 32 -14.17 7.67 -4.21
CA GLU A 32 -13.82 7.64 -2.80
C GLU A 32 -13.07 8.91 -2.41
N SER A 33 -13.14 9.29 -1.13
CA SER A 33 -12.32 10.41 -0.64
C SER A 33 -10.84 10.05 -0.80
N ASN A 34 -9.99 11.06 -0.91
CA ASN A 34 -8.54 10.85 -0.99
C ASN A 34 -8.04 10.07 0.24
N VAL A 35 -8.67 10.28 1.40
CA VAL A 35 -8.39 9.56 2.64
C VAL A 35 -8.65 8.06 2.50
N GLU A 36 -9.83 7.68 1.99
CA GLU A 36 -10.21 6.27 1.88
C GLU A 36 -9.40 5.55 0.79
N THR A 37 -9.11 6.25 -0.32
CA THR A 37 -8.24 5.72 -1.37
C THR A 37 -6.83 5.47 -0.83
N ASN A 38 -6.24 6.45 -0.13
CA ASN A 38 -4.90 6.29 0.45
C ASN A 38 -4.86 5.20 1.51
N ARG A 39 -5.91 5.07 2.34
CA ARG A 39 -6.00 3.97 3.32
C ARG A 39 -5.91 2.61 2.64
N LYS A 40 -6.64 2.39 1.55
CA LYS A 40 -6.61 1.11 0.82
C LYS A 40 -5.24 0.82 0.20
N VAL A 41 -4.63 1.84 -0.40
CA VAL A 41 -3.27 1.73 -0.96
C VAL A 41 -2.29 1.33 0.14
N TRP A 42 -2.29 2.03 1.27
CA TRP A 42 -1.39 1.74 2.39
C TRP A 42 -1.64 0.37 3.02
N ASN A 43 -2.90 -0.03 3.19
CA ASN A 43 -3.24 -1.35 3.72
C ASN A 43 -2.74 -2.48 2.82
N ASN A 44 -2.90 -2.33 1.50
CA ASN A 44 -2.42 -3.32 0.54
C ASN A 44 -0.89 -3.38 0.52
N TYR A 45 -0.23 -2.22 0.53
CA TYR A 45 1.22 -2.13 0.60
C TYR A 45 1.77 -2.82 1.86
N ALA A 46 1.25 -2.47 3.03
CA ALA A 46 1.68 -3.01 4.32
C ALA A 46 1.41 -4.52 4.47
N LYS A 47 0.33 -5.03 3.84
CA LYS A 47 -0.02 -6.45 3.89
C LYS A 47 1.02 -7.35 3.23
N ASP A 48 1.60 -6.89 2.12
CA ASP A 48 2.54 -7.67 1.31
C ASP A 48 4.00 -7.33 1.62
N TRP A 49 4.24 -6.30 2.42
CA TRP A 49 5.57 -5.88 2.87
C TRP A 49 6.22 -6.96 3.75
N ARG A 50 7.45 -7.31 3.39
CA ARG A 50 8.40 -8.06 4.22
C ARG A 50 9.82 -7.64 3.81
N PRO A 51 10.80 -7.68 4.73
CA PRO A 51 12.17 -7.26 4.43
C PRO A 51 12.86 -8.11 3.35
N ASP A 52 12.36 -9.32 3.11
CA ASP A 52 12.90 -10.27 2.13
C ASP A 52 12.23 -10.18 0.74
N GLN A 53 11.25 -9.28 0.55
CA GLN A 53 10.62 -9.10 -0.77
C GLN A 53 11.57 -8.42 -1.76
N ASP A 54 11.64 -8.94 -2.98
CA ASP A 54 12.51 -8.42 -4.04
C ASP A 54 12.34 -6.91 -4.28
N TRP A 55 11.09 -6.42 -4.23
CA TRP A 55 10.78 -5.02 -4.46
C TRP A 55 11.21 -4.15 -3.27
N VAL A 56 11.13 -4.64 -2.02
CA VAL A 56 11.60 -3.94 -0.82
C VAL A 56 13.12 -3.84 -0.84
N ILE A 57 13.81 -4.95 -1.12
CA ILE A 57 15.27 -5.01 -1.26
C ILE A 57 15.74 -4.03 -2.35
N LYS A 58 15.05 -4.00 -3.48
CA LYS A 58 15.37 -3.08 -4.58
C LYS A 58 15.18 -1.62 -4.18
N MET A 59 14.16 -1.29 -3.40
CA MET A 59 13.96 0.07 -2.90
C MET A 59 15.06 0.47 -1.91
N ALA A 60 15.34 -0.40 -0.93
CA ALA A 60 16.39 -0.22 0.05
C ALA A 60 17.79 -0.12 -0.58
N SER A 61 18.01 -0.74 -1.75
CA SER A 61 19.30 -0.68 -2.46
C SER A 61 19.82 0.73 -2.76
N ASN A 62 18.94 1.73 -2.79
CA ASN A 62 19.30 3.13 -2.99
C ASN A 62 19.86 3.80 -1.73
N LEU A 63 19.79 3.15 -0.56
CA LEU A 63 20.24 3.68 0.73
C LEU A 63 21.75 3.47 1.00
N GLY A 64 22.49 2.90 0.05
CA GLY A 64 23.96 2.77 0.14
C GLY A 64 24.43 1.55 0.93
N GLU A 65 25.56 1.62 1.63
CA GLU A 65 26.13 0.49 2.38
C GLU A 65 25.49 0.28 3.77
N GLU A 66 24.64 1.21 4.22
CA GLU A 66 24.04 1.17 5.56
C GLU A 66 22.85 0.20 5.69
N TRP A 67 22.23 -0.21 4.58
CA TRP A 67 21.10 -1.13 4.64
C TRP A 67 21.57 -2.59 4.54
N THR A 68 21.11 -3.40 5.48
CA THR A 68 21.14 -4.87 5.38
C THR A 68 19.70 -5.37 5.50
N THR A 69 19.38 -6.56 4.99
CA THR A 69 18.05 -7.16 5.16
C THR A 69 17.65 -7.36 6.63
N GLN A 70 18.62 -7.38 7.55
CA GLN A 70 18.39 -7.42 9.00
C GLN A 70 18.08 -6.05 9.62
N GLY A 71 18.27 -4.96 8.86
CA GLY A 71 18.03 -3.58 9.31
C GLY A 71 16.69 -2.98 8.87
N LEU A 72 15.92 -3.67 8.03
CA LEU A 72 14.55 -3.29 7.66
C LEU A 72 13.58 -3.94 8.64
N GLU A 73 13.26 -3.23 9.73
CA GLU A 73 12.40 -3.73 10.80
C GLU A 73 10.94 -3.31 10.57
N HIS A 74 10.75 -2.15 9.96
CA HIS A 74 9.47 -1.48 9.82
C HIS A 74 9.18 -1.07 8.37
N VAL A 75 7.90 -1.03 8.04
CA VAL A 75 7.44 -0.48 6.76
C VAL A 75 7.90 0.97 6.64
N GLY A 76 8.60 1.29 5.57
CA GLY A 76 9.15 2.62 5.33
C GLY A 76 10.66 2.72 5.55
N ASP A 77 11.28 1.75 6.25
CA ASP A 77 12.74 1.72 6.39
C ASP A 77 13.45 1.65 5.02
N GLU A 78 12.75 1.18 3.98
CA GLU A 78 13.25 1.14 2.62
C GLU A 78 13.25 2.51 1.89
N TRP A 79 12.76 3.60 2.50
CA TRP A 79 12.66 4.93 1.87
C TRP A 79 13.73 5.92 2.31
N SER A 80 14.34 5.76 3.49
CA SER A 80 15.44 6.61 3.93
C SER A 80 16.33 5.90 4.96
N ASP A 81 17.59 6.31 5.05
CA ASP A 81 18.43 5.93 6.18
C ASP A 81 17.98 6.65 7.47
N ARG A 82 18.41 6.10 8.62
CA ARG A 82 18.02 6.60 9.93
C ARG A 82 18.54 8.00 10.22
N ALA A 83 19.71 8.38 9.69
CA ALA A 83 20.28 9.69 9.92
C ALA A 83 19.47 10.77 9.19
N SER A 84 19.09 10.50 7.94
CA SER A 84 18.22 11.37 7.14
C SER A 84 16.84 11.53 7.78
N LEU A 85 16.22 10.44 8.27
CA LEU A 85 14.94 10.51 8.99
C LEU A 85 15.05 11.38 10.25
N ASN A 86 16.09 11.13 11.07
CA ASN A 86 16.33 11.90 12.30
C ASN A 86 16.52 13.38 11.98
N GLN A 87 17.26 13.71 10.92
CA GLN A 87 17.44 15.10 10.51
C GLN A 87 16.09 15.76 10.17
N VAL A 88 15.20 15.09 9.44
CA VAL A 88 13.87 15.62 9.12
C VAL A 88 13.03 15.80 10.39
N LEU A 89 13.10 14.84 11.32
CA LEU A 89 12.41 14.94 12.60
C LEU A 89 12.91 16.15 13.39
N ASP A 90 14.21 16.28 13.56
CA ASP A 90 14.86 17.32 14.36
C ASP A 90 14.69 18.73 13.75
N ASP A 91 14.83 18.85 12.43
CA ASP A 91 14.82 20.16 11.76
C ASP A 91 13.39 20.67 11.50
N TRP A 92 12.41 19.78 11.29
CA TRP A 92 11.09 20.18 10.75
C TRP A 92 9.89 19.75 11.56
N ILE A 93 9.98 18.67 12.35
CA ILE A 93 8.81 18.13 13.05
C ILE A 93 8.86 18.51 14.52
N LEU A 94 9.92 18.08 15.22
CA LEU A 94 10.07 18.27 16.66
C LEU A 94 10.03 19.74 17.10
N PRO A 95 10.58 20.73 16.36
CA PRO A 95 10.50 22.14 16.75
C PRO A 95 9.07 22.70 16.78
N HIS A 96 8.12 22.04 16.10
CA HIS A 96 6.73 22.44 16.03
C HIS A 96 5.81 21.61 16.94
N LEU A 97 6.32 20.56 17.57
CA LEU A 97 5.60 19.81 18.60
C LEU A 97 5.70 20.55 19.94
N THR A 98 4.58 21.09 20.40
CA THR A 98 4.53 21.69 21.74
C THR A 98 4.50 20.61 22.82
N VAL A 99 5.19 20.85 23.94
CA VAL A 99 5.36 19.92 25.08
C VAL A 99 4.03 19.50 25.74
N ASN A 100 2.91 20.11 25.34
CA ASN A 100 1.57 19.88 25.90
C ASN A 100 0.73 18.86 25.10
N GLY A 101 1.36 17.78 24.63
CA GLY A 101 0.66 16.50 24.40
C GLY A 101 -0.35 16.48 23.25
N GLY A 102 0.10 16.77 22.03
CA GLY A 102 -0.61 16.38 20.81
C GLY A 102 0.02 15.12 20.22
N GLU A 103 -0.77 14.08 19.96
CA GLU A 103 -0.33 12.94 19.15
C GLU A 103 -0.07 13.43 17.72
N GLY A 104 1.21 13.56 17.35
CA GLY A 104 1.62 13.89 15.99
C GLY A 104 1.79 12.61 15.18
N CYS A 105 0.77 12.22 14.40
CA CYS A 105 0.95 11.19 13.38
C CYS A 105 1.73 11.77 12.20
N VAL A 106 3.05 11.59 12.20
CA VAL A 106 3.87 11.87 11.02
C VAL A 106 3.90 10.60 10.18
N ALA A 107 3.04 10.54 9.17
CA ALA A 107 3.16 9.58 8.08
C ALA A 107 4.27 10.04 7.12
N ALA A 108 5.51 10.09 7.61
CA ALA A 108 6.71 10.39 6.83
C ALA A 108 7.44 9.11 6.43
N GLY A 109 6.72 8.00 6.23
CA GLY A 109 7.26 6.94 5.40
C GLY A 109 8.59 6.30 5.79
N GLY A 110 8.96 6.38 7.05
CA GLY A 110 10.11 5.71 7.65
C GLY A 110 9.69 5.45 9.09
N GLY A 111 9.90 4.21 9.55
CA GLY A 111 9.30 3.67 10.75
C GLY A 111 9.56 4.49 12.03
N VAL A 112 8.69 4.24 13.01
CA VAL A 112 8.86 4.60 14.43
C VAL A 112 10.12 3.96 15.00
#